data_AF-A0A951VJR3-F1
#
_entry.id   AF-A0A951VJR3-F1
#
_cell.length_a   1.000
_cell.length_b   1.000
_cell.length_c   1.000
_cell.angle_alpha   90.00
_cell.angle_beta   90.00
_cell.angle_gamma   90.00
#
_symmetry.space_group_name_H-M   'P 1'
#
loop_
_entity.id
_entity.type
_entity.pdbx_description
1 polymer ?
#
loop_
_entity_poly.entity_id
_entity_poly.type
_entity_poly.pdbx_seq_one_letter_code
_entity_poly.pdbx_strand_id
1 'polypeptide(L)'
;RHTLDSICESIVEQTEIEGSSGLLDNCQSQLLFLVIFNKVKPNLAIDNLIKKLSKSSFDYLNEKLPSKLYEGNFHSGFSGLIWLLSYLENNIGVIEIDESTKENFKKYCFQSSIHMIKYGNYDLFMGGIGYSMYLINEKFDKATKIVAKLLLSKAETDINNTLSWQTYSLHNH
;
A
#
# COMPACT_ATOMS: atom_id res chain seq x y z
N ARG A 1 -29.96 -3.85 5.99
CA ARG A 1 -28.97 -2.74 6.00
C ARG A 1 -27.97 -3.07 7.10
N HIS A 2 -26.71 -3.32 6.76
CA HIS A 2 -25.65 -3.49 7.76
C HIS A 2 -25.25 -2.10 8.30
N THR A 3 -25.15 -1.95 9.61
CA THR A 3 -24.51 -0.80 10.26
C THR A 3 -23.00 -1.03 10.31
N LEU A 4 -22.20 0.03 10.44
CA LEU A 4 -20.74 -0.10 10.62
C LEU A 4 -20.39 -0.98 11.83
N ASP A 5 -21.19 -0.91 12.89
CA ASP A 5 -21.08 -1.80 14.05
C ASP A 5 -21.24 -3.28 13.66
N SER A 6 -22.29 -3.63 12.92
CA SER A 6 -22.52 -5.01 12.49
C SER A 6 -21.44 -5.54 11.53
N ILE A 7 -20.83 -4.66 10.72
CA ILE A 7 -19.69 -5.03 9.86
C ILE A 7 -18.48 -5.32 10.74
N CYS A 8 -18.21 -4.47 11.73
CA CYS A 8 -17.11 -4.65 12.66
C CYS A 8 -17.25 -5.93 13.48
N GLU A 9 -18.42 -6.23 14.01
CA GLU A 9 -18.72 -7.47 14.75
C GLU A 9 -18.44 -8.70 13.87
N SER A 10 -18.95 -8.70 12.63
CA SER A 10 -18.71 -9.78 11.67
C SER A 10 -17.22 -9.98 11.38
N ILE A 11 -16.45 -8.90 11.22
CA ILE A 11 -15.00 -8.99 11.01
C ILE A 11 -14.32 -9.58 12.25
N VAL A 12 -14.64 -9.10 13.44
CA VAL A 12 -14.02 -9.58 14.69
C VAL A 12 -14.29 -11.09 14.92
N GLU A 13 -15.48 -11.57 14.54
CA GLU A 13 -15.86 -12.97 14.71
C GLU A 13 -15.29 -13.92 13.65
N GLN A 14 -15.14 -13.45 12.41
CA GLN A 14 -14.91 -14.33 11.25
C GLN A 14 -13.53 -14.19 10.63
N THR A 15 -12.72 -13.20 11.02
CA THR A 15 -11.42 -12.96 10.38
C THR A 15 -10.43 -14.06 10.75
N GLU A 16 -10.02 -14.82 9.74
CA GLU A 16 -8.87 -15.71 9.82
C GLU A 16 -7.57 -14.89 9.71
N ILE A 17 -6.60 -15.19 10.58
CA ILE A 17 -5.33 -14.47 10.62
C ILE A 17 -4.40 -15.12 9.59
N GLU A 18 -4.51 -14.66 8.35
CA GLU A 18 -3.64 -15.09 7.26
C GLU A 18 -2.95 -13.90 6.59
N GLY A 19 -1.67 -14.09 6.26
CA GLY A 19 -0.90 -13.12 5.50
C GLY A 19 -1.36 -13.06 4.04
N SER A 20 -1.51 -11.85 3.53
CA SER A 20 -1.90 -11.56 2.13
C SER A 20 -1.12 -10.36 1.61
N SER A 21 -0.89 -10.30 0.30
CA SER A 21 -0.06 -9.25 -0.30
C SER A 21 -0.81 -7.98 -0.64
N GLY A 22 -2.14 -8.04 -0.87
CA GLY A 22 -2.91 -6.96 -1.46
C GLY A 22 -3.65 -6.08 -0.47
N LEU A 23 -3.59 -4.76 -0.67
CA LEU A 23 -4.35 -3.78 0.11
C LEU A 23 -5.87 -4.00 0.01
N LEU A 24 -6.35 -4.39 -1.17
CA LEU A 24 -7.77 -4.68 -1.43
C LEU A 24 -8.12 -6.16 -1.21
N ASP A 25 -7.20 -6.98 -0.72
CA ASP A 25 -7.52 -8.32 -0.27
C ASP A 25 -8.33 -8.24 1.03
N ASN A 26 -9.14 -9.28 1.31
CA ASN A 26 -10.05 -9.31 2.47
C ASN A 26 -9.33 -8.93 3.77
N CYS A 27 -8.18 -9.54 4.07
CA CYS A 27 -7.47 -9.32 5.34
C CYS A 27 -6.92 -7.89 5.49
N GLN A 28 -6.27 -7.33 4.46
CA GLN A 28 -5.67 -5.98 4.57
C GLN A 28 -6.71 -4.86 4.54
N SER A 29 -7.77 -5.02 3.74
CA SER A 29 -8.88 -4.07 3.72
C SER A 29 -9.65 -4.08 5.05
N GLN A 30 -9.84 -5.25 5.65
CA GLN A 30 -10.38 -5.38 7.01
C GLN A 30 -9.46 -4.74 8.05
N LEU A 31 -8.14 -4.97 7.98
CA LEU A 31 -7.17 -4.33 8.87
C LEU A 31 -7.27 -2.80 8.79
N LEU A 32 -7.27 -2.23 7.58
CA LEU A 32 -7.43 -0.79 7.38
C LEU A 32 -8.76 -0.29 7.95
N PHE A 33 -9.86 -1.00 7.69
CA PHE A 33 -11.18 -0.68 8.24
C PHE A 33 -11.16 -0.66 9.77
N LEU A 34 -10.67 -1.73 10.41
CA LEU A 34 -10.63 -1.86 11.87
C LEU A 34 -9.81 -0.74 12.49
N VAL A 35 -8.68 -0.38 11.89
CA VAL A 35 -7.82 0.72 12.34
C VAL A 35 -8.56 2.05 12.31
N ILE A 36 -9.24 2.37 11.21
CA ILE A 36 -10.01 3.61 11.09
C ILE A 36 -11.20 3.61 12.06
N PHE A 37 -11.94 2.50 12.12
CA PHE A 37 -13.11 2.36 12.98
C PHE A 37 -12.73 2.51 14.47
N ASN A 38 -11.65 1.87 14.89
CA ASN A 38 -11.20 1.91 16.28
C ASN A 38 -10.69 3.30 16.72
N LYS A 39 -10.23 4.15 15.79
CA LYS A 39 -9.97 5.57 16.09
C LYS A 39 -11.23 6.33 16.49
N VAL A 40 -12.37 5.96 15.93
CA VAL A 40 -13.67 6.61 16.18
C VAL A 40 -14.37 5.97 17.38
N LYS A 41 -14.30 4.65 17.52
CA LYS A 41 -14.95 3.86 18.57
C LYS A 41 -13.96 2.83 19.16
N PRO A 42 -13.12 3.25 20.12
CA PRO A 42 -12.08 2.39 20.68
C PRO A 42 -12.66 1.13 21.35
N ASN A 43 -12.06 -0.03 21.07
CA ASN A 43 -12.44 -1.30 21.65
C ASN A 43 -11.21 -2.22 21.76
N LEU A 44 -10.99 -2.77 22.96
CA LEU A 44 -9.82 -3.63 23.24
C LEU A 44 -9.76 -4.90 22.38
N ALA A 45 -10.90 -5.49 22.03
CA ALA A 45 -10.95 -6.66 21.16
C ALA A 45 -10.48 -6.31 19.74
N ILE A 46 -10.88 -5.13 19.24
CA ILE A 46 -10.45 -4.61 17.94
C ILE A 46 -8.94 -4.30 17.97
N ASP A 47 -8.45 -3.64 19.01
CA ASP A 47 -7.01 -3.37 19.18
C ASP A 47 -6.16 -4.64 19.12
N ASN A 48 -6.61 -5.69 19.82
CA ASN A 48 -5.92 -6.97 19.82
C ASN A 48 -5.93 -7.64 18.44
N LEU A 49 -7.03 -7.53 17.69
CA LEU A 49 -7.12 -8.05 16.33
C LEU A 49 -6.21 -7.26 15.37
N ILE A 50 -6.20 -5.92 15.45
CA ILE A 50 -5.32 -5.06 14.67
C ILE A 50 -3.85 -5.46 14.86
N LYS A 51 -3.40 -5.65 16.11
CA LYS A 51 -2.00 -6.05 16.39
C LYS A 51 -1.66 -7.41 15.77
N LYS A 52 -2.55 -8.39 15.88
CA LYS A 52 -2.36 -9.73 15.29
C LYS A 52 -2.28 -9.69 13.76
N LEU A 53 -3.23 -9.00 13.13
CA LEU A 53 -3.27 -8.84 11.67
C LEU A 53 -2.06 -8.07 11.15
N SER A 54 -1.67 -6.99 11.83
CA SER A 54 -0.49 -6.19 11.45
C SER A 54 0.78 -7.03 11.52
N LYS A 55 0.95 -7.81 12.60
CA LYS A 55 2.09 -8.73 12.75
C LYS A 55 2.10 -9.80 11.67
N SER A 56 0.97 -10.48 11.43
CA SER A 56 0.86 -11.50 10.39
C SER A 56 1.21 -10.96 9.00
N SER A 57 0.75 -9.75 8.71
CA SER A 57 1.00 -9.08 7.43
C SER A 57 2.47 -8.69 7.26
N PHE A 58 3.11 -8.21 8.34
CA PHE A 58 4.54 -7.93 8.35
C PHE A 58 5.39 -9.20 8.17
N ASP A 59 5.07 -10.26 8.92
CA ASP A 59 5.77 -11.54 8.84
C ASP A 59 5.66 -12.14 7.42
N TYR A 60 4.46 -12.09 6.82
CA TYR A 60 4.22 -12.51 5.43
C TYR A 60 5.04 -11.71 4.42
N LEU A 61 5.05 -10.38 4.54
CA LEU A 61 5.82 -9.53 3.64
C LEU A 61 7.32 -9.85 3.73
N ASN A 62 7.87 -10.00 4.93
CA ASN A 62 9.28 -10.31 5.13
C ASN A 62 9.66 -11.69 4.56
N GLU A 63 8.78 -12.67 4.64
CA GLU A 63 9.01 -13.98 4.05
C GLU A 63 9.01 -13.94 2.52
N LYS A 64 8.06 -13.21 1.91
CA LYS A 64 7.80 -13.30 0.47
C LYS A 64 8.54 -12.26 -0.37
N LEU A 65 8.76 -11.05 0.14
CA LEU A 65 9.36 -9.93 -0.60
C LEU A 65 10.73 -10.27 -1.23
N PRO A 66 11.66 -11.00 -0.55
CA PRO A 66 12.95 -11.33 -1.14
C PRO A 66 12.87 -12.19 -2.42
N SER A 67 11.78 -12.93 -2.60
CA SER A 67 11.61 -13.89 -3.70
C SER A 67 10.85 -13.34 -4.92
N LYS A 68 10.30 -12.13 -4.83
CA LYS A 68 9.37 -11.57 -5.83
C LYS A 68 9.76 -10.16 -6.22
N LEU A 69 10.61 -10.05 -7.24
CA LEU A 69 10.91 -8.78 -7.90
C LEU A 69 9.81 -8.51 -8.94
N TYR A 70 9.20 -7.32 -8.90
CA TYR A 70 8.21 -6.81 -9.87
C TYR A 70 6.79 -7.41 -9.85
N GLU A 71 6.52 -8.44 -9.04
CA GLU A 71 5.16 -8.84 -8.72
C GLU A 71 4.67 -8.05 -7.50
N GLY A 72 3.84 -7.01 -7.70
CA GLY A 72 3.07 -6.49 -6.58
C GLY A 72 2.58 -5.07 -6.71
N ASN A 73 1.47 -4.90 -7.42
CA ASN A 73 0.82 -3.61 -7.60
C ASN A 73 0.17 -3.06 -6.30
N PHE A 74 -0.38 -1.86 -6.36
CA PHE A 74 -0.91 -1.19 -5.15
C PHE A 74 -2.16 -1.85 -4.60
N HIS A 75 -2.99 -2.47 -5.46
CA HIS A 75 -4.27 -3.05 -5.02
C HIS A 75 -4.14 -4.49 -4.49
N SER A 76 -3.39 -5.36 -5.17
CA SER A 76 -3.29 -6.79 -4.89
C SER A 76 -1.87 -7.24 -4.51
N GLY A 77 -0.94 -6.31 -4.36
CA GLY A 77 0.48 -6.63 -4.21
C GLY A 77 1.23 -5.84 -3.15
N PHE A 78 2.51 -6.17 -3.01
CA PHE A 78 3.33 -5.71 -1.90
C PHE A 78 3.47 -4.20 -1.80
N SER A 79 3.35 -3.43 -2.87
CA SER A 79 3.41 -1.97 -2.76
C SER A 79 2.25 -1.40 -1.92
N GLY A 80 1.06 -1.98 -2.02
CA GLY A 80 -0.08 -1.62 -1.18
C GLY A 80 0.11 -2.03 0.28
N LEU A 81 0.60 -3.25 0.50
CA LEU A 81 0.89 -3.75 1.86
C LEU A 81 2.02 -2.96 2.54
N ILE A 82 3.10 -2.65 1.82
CA ILE A 82 4.20 -1.81 2.30
C ILE A 82 3.67 -0.44 2.74
N TRP A 83 2.83 0.19 1.91
CA TRP A 83 2.21 1.46 2.25
C TRP A 83 1.33 1.33 3.50
N LEU A 84 0.52 0.27 3.61
CA LEU A 84 -0.32 0.03 4.78
C LEU A 84 0.52 -0.13 6.05
N LEU A 85 1.58 -0.93 6.03
CA LEU A 85 2.45 -1.13 7.19
C LEU A 85 3.13 0.18 7.63
N SER A 86 3.64 0.99 6.68
CA SER A 86 4.15 2.33 6.99
C SER A 86 3.07 3.24 7.58
N TYR A 87 1.84 3.19 7.05
CA TYR A 87 0.73 3.94 7.63
C TYR A 87 0.43 3.51 9.07
N LEU A 88 0.44 2.21 9.36
CA LEU A 88 0.19 1.65 10.70
C LEU A 88 1.29 2.01 11.71
N GLU A 89 2.55 1.94 11.30
CA GLU A 89 3.69 2.39 12.11
C GLU A 89 3.54 3.87 12.45
N ASN A 90 3.40 4.72 11.44
CA ASN A 90 3.46 6.18 11.58
C ASN A 90 2.23 6.80 12.26
N ASN A 91 1.04 6.19 12.11
CA ASN A 91 -0.21 6.80 12.58
C ASN A 91 -0.83 6.10 13.80
N ILE A 92 -0.46 4.85 14.06
CA ILE A 92 -1.08 4.03 15.11
C ILE A 92 -0.03 3.51 16.10
N GLY A 93 1.19 3.22 15.64
CA GLY A 93 2.25 2.66 16.49
C GLY A 93 1.99 1.20 16.90
N VAL A 94 1.25 0.43 16.09
CA VAL A 94 0.96 -0.99 16.37
C VAL A 94 2.07 -1.94 15.93
N ILE A 95 2.96 -1.47 15.09
CA ILE A 95 4.16 -2.17 14.62
C ILE A 95 5.33 -1.19 14.60
N GLU A 96 6.54 -1.75 14.70
CA GLU A 96 7.80 -1.02 14.54
C GLU A 96 8.57 -1.69 13.40
N ILE A 97 9.00 -0.89 12.43
CA ILE A 97 9.73 -1.39 11.27
C ILE A 97 11.16 -0.85 11.36
N ASP A 98 12.13 -1.75 11.40
CA ASP A 98 13.53 -1.37 11.49
C ASP A 98 14.02 -0.70 10.20
N GLU A 99 15.09 0.09 10.30
CA GLU A 99 15.62 0.87 9.19
C GLU A 99 16.10 0.02 8.00
N SER A 100 16.60 -1.20 8.25
CA SER A 100 17.03 -2.10 7.17
C SER A 100 15.83 -2.56 6.35
N THR A 101 14.74 -2.91 7.03
CA THR A 101 13.47 -3.28 6.38
C THR A 101 12.87 -2.10 5.61
N LYS A 102 12.89 -0.89 6.17
CA LYS A 102 12.46 0.34 5.47
C LYS A 102 13.24 0.58 4.18
N GLU A 103 14.56 0.39 4.20
CA GLU A 103 15.40 0.53 3.01
C GLU A 103 15.05 -0.51 1.94
N ASN A 104 14.77 -1.75 2.33
CA ASN A 104 14.30 -2.79 1.41
C ASN A 104 12.95 -2.43 0.77
N PHE A 105 12.00 -1.90 1.55
CA PHE A 105 10.73 -1.41 1.04
C PHE A 105 10.92 -0.27 0.04
N LYS A 106 11.80 0.70 0.36
CA LYS A 106 12.12 1.81 -0.54
C LYS A 106 12.72 1.32 -1.85
N LYS A 107 13.69 0.41 -1.77
CA LYS A 107 14.32 -0.18 -2.96
C LYS A 107 13.30 -0.89 -3.84
N TYR A 108 12.43 -1.71 -3.25
CA TYR A 108 11.37 -2.40 -3.98
C TYR A 108 10.42 -1.42 -4.67
N CYS A 109 9.81 -0.51 -3.92
CA CYS A 109 8.87 0.48 -4.46
C CYS A 109 9.52 1.35 -5.53
N PHE A 110 10.78 1.77 -5.35
CA PHE A 110 11.52 2.56 -6.33
C PHE A 110 11.73 1.80 -7.63
N GLN A 111 12.25 0.57 -7.56
CA GLN A 111 12.51 -0.24 -8.75
C GLN A 111 11.22 -0.52 -9.52
N SER A 112 10.15 -0.90 -8.83
CA SER A 112 8.84 -1.17 -9.44
C SER A 112 8.19 0.08 -10.03
N SER A 113 8.30 1.24 -9.36
CA SER A 113 7.80 2.52 -9.88
C SER A 113 8.52 2.90 -11.17
N ILE A 114 9.85 2.86 -11.18
CA ILE A 114 10.65 3.19 -12.37
C ILE A 114 10.35 2.25 -13.53
N HIS A 115 10.17 0.96 -13.24
CA HIS A 115 9.75 -0.03 -14.23
C HIS A 115 8.41 0.39 -14.86
N MET A 116 7.33 0.50 -14.08
CA MET A 116 6.00 0.81 -14.62
C MET A 116 5.93 2.15 -15.37
N ILE A 117 6.61 3.19 -14.86
CA ILE A 117 6.69 4.50 -15.52
C ILE A 117 7.35 4.39 -16.90
N LYS A 118 8.44 3.62 -17.01
CA LYS A 118 9.14 3.40 -18.28
C LYS A 118 8.29 2.59 -19.26
N TYR A 119 7.47 1.67 -18.75
CA TYR A 119 6.49 0.91 -19.55
C TYR A 119 5.26 1.73 -19.96
N GLY A 120 5.13 2.98 -19.51
CA GLY A 120 3.98 3.82 -19.88
C GLY A 120 2.69 3.47 -19.14
N ASN A 121 2.79 2.77 -18.01
CA ASN A 121 1.66 2.49 -17.14
C ASN A 121 1.73 3.39 -15.90
N TYR A 122 0.79 4.32 -15.79
CA TYR A 122 0.75 5.33 -14.73
C TYR A 122 -0.44 5.15 -13.79
N ASP A 123 -1.22 4.09 -13.94
CA ASP A 123 -2.41 3.84 -13.13
C ASP A 123 -2.11 3.76 -11.61
N LEU A 124 -3.11 4.12 -10.79
CA LEU A 124 -2.99 4.08 -9.33
C LEU A 124 -2.98 2.65 -8.78
N PHE A 125 -3.74 1.73 -9.37
CA PHE A 125 -3.86 0.37 -8.85
C PHE A 125 -2.79 -0.56 -9.36
N MET A 126 -2.35 -0.36 -10.61
CA MET A 126 -1.41 -1.24 -11.31
C MET A 126 -0.18 -0.56 -11.88
N GLY A 127 -0.15 0.77 -11.93
CA GLY A 127 0.89 1.53 -12.60
C GLY A 127 1.88 2.23 -11.66
N GLY A 128 2.74 3.03 -12.27
CA GLY A 128 3.85 3.72 -11.61
C GLY A 128 3.41 4.60 -10.45
N ILE A 129 2.23 5.23 -10.53
CA ILE A 129 1.69 6.04 -9.43
C ILE A 129 1.42 5.14 -8.21
N GLY A 130 0.75 4.01 -8.39
CA GLY A 130 0.48 3.04 -7.32
C GLY A 130 1.73 2.56 -6.60
N TYR A 131 2.74 2.12 -7.36
CA TYR A 131 4.01 1.68 -6.79
C TYR A 131 4.78 2.79 -6.06
N SER A 132 4.49 4.05 -6.38
CA SER A 132 5.15 5.23 -5.80
C SER A 132 4.51 5.70 -4.50
N MET A 133 3.31 5.22 -4.15
CA MET A 133 2.53 5.73 -3.01
C MET A 133 3.28 5.66 -1.68
N TYR A 134 3.99 4.55 -1.44
CA TYR A 134 4.87 4.44 -0.27
C TYR A 134 5.96 5.51 -0.29
N LEU A 135 6.70 5.68 -1.40
CA LEU A 135 7.77 6.67 -1.51
C LEU A 135 7.28 8.11 -1.31
N ILE A 136 6.10 8.43 -1.85
CA ILE A 136 5.49 9.77 -1.72
C ILE A 136 5.12 10.06 -0.25
N ASN A 137 4.68 9.03 0.47
CA ASN A 137 4.30 9.13 1.87
C ASN A 137 5.52 9.20 2.81
N GLU A 138 6.63 8.58 2.39
CA GLU A 138 7.91 8.70 3.07
C GLU A 138 8.52 10.09 2.84
N LYS A 139 9.33 10.56 3.80
CA LYS A 139 10.00 11.87 3.72
C LYS A 139 10.68 12.05 2.35
N PHE A 140 10.55 13.25 1.78
CA PHE A 140 10.95 13.61 0.40
C PHE A 140 12.47 13.44 0.12
N ASP A 141 12.91 12.20 -0.01
CA ASP A 141 14.29 11.80 -0.22
C ASP A 141 14.67 11.78 -1.72
N LYS A 142 15.91 11.36 -2.02
CA LYS A 142 16.43 11.36 -3.39
C LYS A 142 15.62 10.44 -4.31
N ALA A 143 15.20 9.26 -3.83
CA ALA A 143 14.42 8.30 -4.62
C ALA A 143 13.05 8.87 -4.98
N THR A 144 12.39 9.47 -3.99
CA THR A 144 11.10 10.14 -4.15
C THR A 144 11.17 11.28 -5.17
N LYS A 145 12.21 12.13 -5.09
CA LYS A 145 12.44 13.21 -6.06
C LYS A 145 12.63 12.71 -7.49
N ILE A 146 13.34 11.60 -7.67
CA ILE A 146 13.56 10.99 -8.98
C ILE A 146 12.21 10.54 -9.55
N VAL A 147 11.45 9.74 -8.79
CA VAL A 147 10.14 9.23 -9.20
C VAL A 147 9.17 10.37 -9.50
N ALA A 148 9.07 11.38 -8.64
CA ALA A 148 8.22 12.54 -8.84
C ALA A 148 8.59 13.30 -10.13
N LYS A 149 9.89 13.54 -10.38
CA LYS A 149 10.35 14.18 -11.61
C LYS A 149 9.98 13.37 -12.86
N LEU A 150 10.13 12.05 -12.78
CA LEU A 150 9.75 11.15 -13.87
C LEU A 150 8.25 11.19 -14.14
N LEU A 151 7.40 11.06 -13.12
CA LEU A 151 5.95 11.19 -13.26
C LEU A 151 5.56 12.55 -13.85
N LEU A 152 6.10 13.66 -13.33
CA LEU A 152 5.83 15.01 -13.83
C LEU A 152 6.22 15.19 -15.30
N SER A 153 7.36 14.62 -15.73
CA SER A 153 7.79 14.69 -17.13
C SER A 153 6.92 13.87 -18.10
N LYS A 154 6.02 13.05 -17.58
CA LYS A 154 5.06 12.24 -18.36
C LYS A 154 3.62 12.73 -18.20
N ALA A 155 3.39 13.74 -17.37
CA ALA A 155 2.08 14.32 -17.17
C ALA A 155 1.73 15.27 -18.32
N GLU A 156 0.49 15.21 -18.77
CA GLU A 156 -0.16 16.27 -19.52
C GLU A 156 -0.77 17.26 -18.52
N THR A 157 -0.80 18.54 -18.87
CA THR A 157 -1.41 19.58 -18.03
C THR A 157 -2.56 20.21 -18.81
N ASP A 158 -3.76 20.18 -18.23
CA ASP A 158 -4.93 20.81 -18.84
C ASP A 158 -4.98 22.34 -18.58
N ILE A 159 -6.00 22.99 -19.13
CA ILE A 159 -6.23 24.44 -18.95
C ILE A 159 -6.48 24.87 -17.49
N ASN A 160 -6.78 23.92 -16.60
CA ASN A 160 -7.04 24.15 -15.18
C ASN A 160 -5.82 23.81 -14.31
N ASN A 161 -4.66 23.54 -14.90
CA ASN A 161 -3.46 23.02 -14.22
C ASN A 161 -3.66 21.64 -13.58
N THR A 162 -4.61 20.85 -14.09
CA THR A 162 -4.78 19.45 -13.70
C THR A 162 -3.74 18.62 -14.41
N LEU A 163 -3.02 17.80 -13.63
CA LEU A 163 -2.07 16.82 -14.17
C LEU A 163 -2.82 15.52 -14.51
N SER A 164 -2.63 15.03 -15.73
CA SER A 164 -3.16 13.76 -16.19
C SER A 164 -2.09 12.90 -16.82
N TRP A 165 -2.23 11.58 -16.71
CA TRP A 165 -1.34 10.62 -17.34
C TRP A 165 -2.15 9.70 -18.25
N GLN A 166 -1.65 9.44 -19.46
CA GLN A 166 -2.24 8.46 -20.36
C GLN A 166 -1.52 7.12 -20.20
N THR A 167 -2.26 6.11 -19.72
CA THR A 167 -1.74 4.74 -19.59
C THR A 167 -1.92 4.00 -20.90
N TYR A 168 -0.83 3.48 -21.47
CA TYR A 168 -0.89 2.67 -22.67
C TYR A 168 -1.04 1.19 -22.29
N SER A 169 -2.19 0.57 -22.58
CA SER A 169 -2.39 -0.87 -22.40
C SER A 169 -1.86 -1.66 -23.61
N LEU A 170 -1.14 -2.75 -23.35
CA LEU A 170 -0.54 -3.69 -24.32
C LEU A 170 -1.56 -4.53 -25.13
N HIS A 171 -2.62 -3.93 -25.66
CA HIS A 171 -3.51 -4.60 -26.64
C HIS A 171 -3.27 -4.19 -28.09
N ASN A 172 -2.21 -3.41 -28.39
CA ASN A 172 -1.93 -2.92 -29.74
C ASN A 172 -0.45 -3.05 -30.17
N HIS A 173 0.17 -4.22 -29.96
CA HIS A 173 1.37 -4.62 -30.72
C HIS A 173 1.27 -6.07 -31.16
#